data_AF-A0A2N1MIV9-F1
#
_entry.id   AF-A0A2N1MIV9-F1
#
_cell.length_a   1.000
_cell.length_b   1.000
_cell.length_c   1.000
_cell.angle_alpha   90.00
_cell.angle_beta   90.00
_cell.angle_gamma   90.00
#
_symmetry.space_group_name_H-M   'P 1'
#
loop_
_entity.id
_entity.type
_entity.pdbx_description
1 polymer ?
#
loop_
_entity_poly.entity_id
_entity_poly.type
_entity_poly.pdbx_seq_one_letter_code
_entity_poly.pdbx_strand_id
1 'polypeptide(L)'
;MGVLIKLAELTNFVKEEEVINYTTIVRVNFSDFEDYEKCANDRASLRMENAGLAYILNKVNIVYVDNPPLVGRAREINKEVREDANNQTPKGQKVTNIHQTIANLQEQINELEELAKKKQELKDNVQSLQHEIVNNIQSLQHELESLKISSKDNVQSLQLEIESLKISNK
;
A
#
# COMPACT_ATOMS: atom_id res chain seq x y z
N MET A 1 -5.58 9.43 41.45
CA MET A 1 -6.51 8.34 41.84
C MET A 1 -6.52 7.15 40.86
N GLY A 2 -5.71 7.12 39.78
CA GLY A 2 -5.74 6.03 38.77
C GLY A 2 -4.67 4.94 38.90
N VAL A 3 -3.56 5.19 39.61
CA VAL A 3 -2.46 4.21 39.78
C VAL A 3 -2.80 3.14 40.83
N LEU A 4 -3.53 3.52 41.88
CA LEU A 4 -3.97 2.62 42.95
C LEU A 4 -5.01 1.58 42.48
N ILE A 5 -5.85 1.93 41.50
CA ILE A 5 -6.89 1.04 40.96
C ILE A 5 -6.26 -0.11 40.16
N LYS A 6 -5.24 0.17 39.33
CA LYS A 6 -4.54 -0.86 38.54
C LYS A 6 -3.75 -1.86 39.40
N LEU A 7 -3.19 -1.43 40.53
CA LEU A 7 -2.51 -2.33 41.47
C LEU A 7 -3.50 -3.26 42.20
N ALA A 8 -4.68 -2.75 42.57
CA ALA A 8 -5.73 -3.51 43.23
C ALA A 8 -6.38 -4.58 42.33
N GLU A 9 -6.52 -4.31 41.03
CA GLU A 9 -7.07 -5.27 40.06
C GLU A 9 -6.14 -6.46 39.83
N LEU A 10 -4.82 -6.23 39.74
CA LEU A 10 -3.82 -7.30 39.66
C LEU A 10 -3.83 -8.18 40.92
N THR A 11 -4.07 -7.57 42.09
CA THR A 11 -4.12 -8.33 43.36
C THR A 11 -5.36 -9.20 43.49
N ASN A 12 -6.45 -8.91 42.80
CA ASN A 12 -7.66 -9.75 42.82
C ASN A 12 -7.59 -10.87 41.78
N PHE A 13 -7.02 -10.63 40.60
CA PHE A 13 -6.80 -11.67 39.58
C PHE A 13 -5.85 -12.78 40.06
N VAL A 14 -4.83 -12.44 40.86
CA VAL A 14 -3.82 -13.41 41.34
C VAL A 14 -4.24 -14.13 42.63
N LYS A 15 -5.45 -13.90 43.18
CA LYS A 15 -5.94 -14.63 44.38
C LYS A 15 -6.56 -15.99 44.06
N GLU A 16 -6.82 -16.29 42.80
CA GLU A 16 -7.30 -17.60 42.37
C GLU A 16 -6.16 -18.62 42.51
N GLU A 17 -6.33 -19.61 43.40
CA GLU A 17 -5.31 -20.65 43.64
C GLU A 17 -4.88 -21.37 42.37
N GLU A 18 -5.79 -21.51 41.41
CA GLU A 18 -5.53 -22.12 40.11
C GLU A 18 -4.52 -21.29 39.29
N VAL A 19 -4.67 -19.97 39.25
CA VAL A 19 -3.71 -19.08 38.56
C VAL A 19 -2.33 -19.16 39.20
N ILE A 20 -2.26 -19.15 40.54
CA ILE A 20 -0.99 -19.24 41.28
C ILE A 20 -0.26 -20.55 40.96
N ASN A 21 -0.97 -21.68 40.94
CA ASN A 21 -0.38 -23.00 40.70
C ASN A 21 0.23 -23.14 39.30
N TYR A 22 -0.29 -22.41 38.31
CA TYR A 22 0.24 -22.37 36.95
C TYR A 22 1.13 -21.15 36.66
N THR A 23 1.46 -20.35 37.66
CA THR A 23 2.31 -19.16 37.52
C THR A 23 3.76 -19.49 37.87
N THR A 24 4.67 -19.16 36.95
CA THR A 24 6.12 -19.15 37.20
C THR A 24 6.64 -17.72 37.12
N ILE A 25 7.39 -17.31 38.14
CA ILE A 25 8.14 -16.05 38.10
C ILE A 25 9.51 -16.33 37.53
N VAL A 26 9.87 -15.63 36.44
CA VAL A 26 11.20 -15.70 35.86
C VAL A 26 12.00 -14.48 36.31
N ARG A 27 13.08 -14.71 37.04
CA ARG A 27 14.01 -13.67 37.48
C ARG A 27 15.17 -13.57 36.50
N VAL A 28 15.37 -12.37 35.95
CA VAL A 28 16.44 -12.05 35.01
C VAL A 28 17.44 -11.07 35.63
N ASN A 29 18.60 -10.89 34.99
CA ASN A 29 19.67 -10.00 35.46
C ASN A 29 20.23 -10.36 36.85
N PHE A 30 20.25 -11.64 37.18
CA PHE A 30 20.87 -12.15 38.39
C PHE A 30 22.07 -13.02 37.97
N SER A 31 23.26 -12.42 37.92
CA SER A 31 24.48 -13.08 37.43
C SER A 31 24.87 -14.30 38.24
N ASP A 32 24.42 -14.38 39.48
CA ASP A 32 24.68 -15.46 40.42
C ASP A 32 23.64 -16.60 40.35
N PHE A 33 22.88 -16.71 39.25
CA PHE A 33 21.78 -17.68 39.12
C PHE A 33 22.21 -19.15 39.18
N GLU A 34 23.47 -19.44 38.87
CA GLU A 34 24.04 -20.80 38.99
C GLU A 34 24.38 -21.16 40.45
N ASP A 35 24.51 -20.16 41.33
CA ASP A 35 24.77 -20.36 42.75
C ASP A 35 23.46 -20.59 43.51
N TYR A 36 23.28 -21.82 43.97
CA TYR A 36 22.08 -22.25 44.68
C TYR A 36 21.84 -21.46 45.97
N GLU A 37 22.88 -21.18 46.75
CA GLU A 37 22.77 -20.50 48.05
C GLU A 37 22.40 -19.04 47.85
N LYS A 38 23.00 -18.38 46.85
CA LYS A 38 22.64 -17.01 46.49
C LYS A 38 21.19 -16.93 45.97
N CYS A 39 20.74 -17.90 45.18
CA CYS A 39 19.34 -18.01 44.78
C CYS A 39 18.39 -18.25 45.98
N ALA A 40 18.80 -19.07 46.95
CA ALA A 40 18.00 -19.34 48.14
C ALA A 40 17.85 -18.10 49.03
N ASN A 41 18.96 -17.40 49.27
CA ASN A 41 18.97 -16.13 50.00
C ASN A 41 18.10 -15.09 49.32
N ASP A 42 18.19 -15.01 47.99
CA ASP A 42 17.37 -14.09 47.23
C ASP A 42 15.86 -14.39 47.31
N ARG A 43 15.45 -15.66 47.18
CA ARG A 43 14.06 -16.07 47.38
C ARG A 43 13.56 -15.69 48.78
N ALA A 44 14.42 -15.80 49.79
CA ALA A 44 14.08 -15.40 51.16
C ALA A 44 13.90 -13.87 51.26
N SER A 45 14.83 -13.08 50.71
CA SER A 45 14.74 -11.62 50.68
C SER A 45 13.49 -11.15 49.94
N LEU A 46 13.18 -11.72 48.77
CA LEU A 46 11.97 -11.39 48.01
C LEU A 46 10.69 -11.60 48.82
N ARG A 47 10.62 -12.67 49.62
CA ARG A 47 9.48 -12.96 50.49
C ARG A 47 9.39 -12.01 51.69
N MET A 48 10.53 -11.63 52.26
CA MET A 48 10.58 -10.70 53.40
C MET A 48 10.24 -9.26 52.98
N GLU A 49 10.84 -8.78 51.90
CA GLU A 49 10.63 -7.42 51.39
C GLU A 49 9.22 -7.20 50.84
N ASN A 50 8.61 -8.26 50.29
CA ASN A 50 7.26 -8.22 49.72
C ASN A 50 6.26 -8.98 50.60
N ALA A 51 6.21 -8.66 51.89
CA ALA A 51 5.32 -9.31 52.86
C ALA A 51 3.84 -9.31 52.41
N GLY A 52 3.38 -8.27 51.70
CA GLY A 52 2.03 -8.17 51.14
C GLY A 52 1.73 -9.18 50.00
N LEU A 53 2.77 -9.76 49.40
CA LEU A 53 2.69 -10.77 48.34
C LEU A 53 3.21 -12.14 48.80
N ALA A 54 3.53 -12.31 50.09
CA ALA A 54 4.11 -13.54 50.62
C ALA A 54 3.25 -14.77 50.32
N TYR A 55 1.91 -14.63 50.34
CA TYR A 55 0.97 -15.70 49.97
C TYR A 55 1.21 -16.24 48.55
N ILE A 56 1.52 -15.36 47.59
CA ILE A 56 1.80 -15.71 46.20
C ILE A 56 3.23 -16.25 46.08
N LEU A 57 4.21 -15.53 46.62
CA LEU A 57 5.65 -15.85 46.53
C LEU A 57 6.04 -17.16 47.24
N ASN A 58 5.21 -17.64 48.15
CA ASN A 58 5.40 -18.95 48.79
C ASN A 58 4.88 -20.12 47.95
N LYS A 59 3.95 -19.86 47.01
CA LYS A 59 3.29 -20.90 46.21
C LYS A 59 3.83 -20.97 44.77
N VAL A 60 4.20 -19.84 44.17
CA VAL A 60 4.73 -19.81 42.79
C VAL A 60 6.14 -20.36 42.71
N ASN A 61 6.47 -20.98 41.57
CA ASN A 61 7.84 -21.34 41.25
C ASN A 61 8.63 -20.10 40.83
N ILE A 62 9.85 -19.93 41.35
CA ILE A 62 10.75 -18.82 40.98
C ILE A 62 11.97 -19.43 40.29
N VAL A 63 12.08 -19.19 38.99
CA VAL A 63 13.18 -19.67 38.15
C VAL A 63 14.10 -18.50 37.83
N TYR A 64 15.41 -18.75 37.93
CA TYR A 64 16.43 -17.76 37.63
C TYR A 64 17.02 -18.08 36.26
N VAL A 65 17.05 -17.09 35.39
CA VAL A 65 17.57 -17.23 34.03
C VAL A 65 18.45 -16.02 33.74
N ASP A 66 19.72 -16.27 33.44
CA ASP A 66 20.55 -15.29 32.76
C ASP A 66 20.57 -15.62 31.27
N ASN A 67 19.72 -14.92 30.52
CA ASN A 67 19.69 -15.02 29.06
C ASN A 67 20.24 -13.71 28.49
N PRO A 68 21.57 -13.52 28.49
CA PRO A 68 22.16 -12.30 27.96
C PRO A 68 21.74 -12.12 26.50
N PRO A 69 21.56 -10.86 26.05
CA PRO A 69 21.22 -10.59 24.66
C PRO A 69 22.28 -11.18 23.74
N LEU A 70 21.82 -11.88 22.70
CA LEU A 70 22.72 -12.40 21.67
C LEU A 70 23.43 -11.23 20.97
N VAL A 71 24.76 -11.31 20.89
CA VAL A 71 25.60 -10.28 20.29
C VAL A 71 26.23 -10.77 18.98
N GLY A 72 26.49 -9.84 18.06
CA GLY A 72 27.14 -10.11 16.77
C GLY A 72 26.35 -11.02 15.84
N ARG A 73 27.07 -11.84 15.06
CA ARG A 73 26.53 -12.70 13.99
C ARG A 73 25.42 -13.67 14.46
N ALA A 74 25.45 -14.10 15.73
CA ALA A 74 24.44 -14.98 16.30
C ALA A 74 23.05 -14.33 16.38
N ARG A 75 22.97 -12.99 16.48
CA ARG A 75 21.70 -12.25 16.47
C ARG A 75 21.10 -12.19 15.06
N GLU A 76 21.94 -12.02 14.05
CA GLU A 76 21.54 -11.94 12.64
C GLU A 76 21.06 -13.31 12.14
N ILE A 77 21.84 -14.37 12.39
CA ILE A 77 21.47 -15.75 12.02
C ILE A 77 20.14 -16.15 12.67
N ASN A 78 19.93 -15.86 13.96
CA ASN A 78 18.66 -16.20 14.62
C ASN A 78 17.48 -15.39 14.09
N LYS A 79 17.72 -14.18 13.58
CA LYS A 79 16.69 -13.39 12.91
C LYS A 79 16.32 -14.02 11.57
N GLU A 80 17.32 -14.36 10.75
CA GLU A 80 17.14 -15.03 9.45
C GLU A 80 16.40 -16.36 9.61
N VAL A 81 16.83 -17.22 10.55
CA VAL A 81 16.20 -18.53 10.81
C VAL A 81 14.72 -18.38 11.23
N ARG A 82 14.39 -17.33 12.00
CA ARG A 82 12.99 -17.06 12.39
C ARG A 82 12.16 -16.57 11.21
N GLU A 83 12.73 -15.73 10.35
CA GLU A 83 12.07 -15.24 9.15
C GLU A 83 11.83 -16.39 8.16
N ASP A 84 12.81 -17.26 7.95
CA ASP A 84 12.70 -18.45 7.11
C ASP A 84 11.66 -19.45 7.66
N ALA A 85 11.71 -19.73 8.97
CA ALA A 85 10.71 -20.59 9.60
C ALA A 85 9.30 -20.02 9.45
N ASN A 86 9.13 -18.70 9.62
CA ASN A 86 7.84 -18.05 9.43
C ASN A 86 7.37 -18.15 7.97
N ASN A 87 8.25 -17.95 7.00
CA ASN A 87 7.95 -18.08 5.57
C ASN A 87 7.58 -19.52 5.16
N GLN A 88 8.07 -20.53 5.88
CA GLN A 88 7.73 -21.93 5.66
C GLN A 88 6.41 -22.36 6.33
N THR A 89 5.88 -21.56 7.26
CA THR A 89 4.56 -21.85 7.85
C THR A 89 3.44 -21.56 6.83
N PRO A 90 2.27 -22.22 6.94
CA PRO A 90 1.13 -21.94 6.07
C PRO A 90 0.66 -20.48 6.09
N LYS A 91 0.90 -19.77 7.22
CA LYS A 91 0.64 -18.33 7.32
C LYS A 91 1.66 -17.52 6.52
N GLY A 92 2.95 -17.82 6.64
CA GLY A 92 3.99 -17.14 5.85
C GLY A 92 3.85 -17.37 4.36
N GLN A 93 3.54 -18.60 3.93
CA GLN A 93 3.28 -18.91 2.51
C GLN A 93 2.07 -18.14 1.96
N LYS A 94 1.01 -17.94 2.76
CA LYS A 94 -0.11 -17.08 2.35
C LYS A 94 0.33 -15.64 2.17
N VAL A 95 1.15 -15.13 3.08
CA VAL A 95 1.66 -13.76 3.03
C VAL A 95 2.54 -13.56 1.80
N THR A 96 3.47 -14.46 1.50
CA THR A 96 4.32 -14.36 0.31
C THR A 96 3.51 -14.43 -0.99
N ASN A 97 2.52 -15.33 -1.07
CA ASN A 97 1.63 -15.41 -2.23
C ASN A 97 0.80 -14.12 -2.43
N ILE A 98 0.34 -13.51 -1.34
CA ILE A 98 -0.36 -12.21 -1.39
C ILE A 98 0.58 -11.12 -1.92
N HIS A 99 1.81 -11.04 -1.41
CA HIS A 99 2.79 -10.04 -1.89
C HIS A 99 3.09 -10.21 -3.38
N GLN A 100 3.29 -11.45 -3.85
CA GLN A 100 3.51 -11.72 -5.28
C GLN A 100 2.28 -11.31 -6.12
N THR A 101 1.09 -11.61 -5.63
CA THR A 101 -0.16 -11.25 -6.32
C THR A 101 -0.30 -9.73 -6.42
N ILE A 102 0.02 -9.00 -5.33
CA ILE A 102 0.01 -7.54 -5.32
C ILE A 102 1.00 -6.97 -6.34
N ALA A 103 2.23 -7.49 -6.38
CA ALA A 103 3.25 -7.03 -7.34
C ALA A 103 2.79 -7.21 -8.79
N ASN A 104 2.23 -8.39 -9.12
CA ASN A 104 1.72 -8.66 -10.47
C ASN A 104 0.53 -7.74 -10.82
N LEU A 105 -0.36 -7.47 -9.88
CA LEU A 105 -1.49 -6.55 -10.09
C LEU A 105 -1.02 -5.11 -10.29
N GLN A 106 0.01 -4.67 -9.58
CA GLN A 106 0.60 -3.34 -9.74
C GLN A 106 1.21 -3.16 -11.14
N GLU A 107 1.87 -4.18 -11.67
CA GLU A 107 2.41 -4.17 -13.03
C GLU A 107 1.29 -4.01 -14.07
N GLN A 108 0.21 -4.80 -13.94
CA GLN A 108 -0.95 -4.69 -14.83
C GLN A 108 -1.64 -3.32 -14.75
N ILE A 109 -1.73 -2.73 -13.56
CA ILE A 109 -2.29 -1.38 -13.39
C ILE A 109 -1.46 -0.35 -14.15
N ASN A 110 -0.13 -0.41 -14.04
CA ASN A 110 0.77 0.51 -14.74
C ASN A 110 0.62 0.39 -16.27
N GLU A 111 0.50 -0.84 -16.79
CA GLU A 111 0.26 -1.06 -18.23
C GLU A 111 -1.08 -0.48 -18.69
N LEU A 112 -2.13 -0.64 -17.90
CA LEU A 112 -3.46 -0.09 -18.19
C LEU A 112 -3.47 1.44 -18.18
N GLU A 113 -2.73 2.07 -17.27
CA GLU A 113 -2.59 3.53 -17.23
C GLU A 113 -1.88 4.07 -18.47
N GLU A 114 -0.82 3.42 -18.93
CA GLU A 114 -0.11 3.80 -20.16
C GLU A 114 -0.98 3.62 -21.41
N LEU A 115 -1.77 2.54 -21.48
CA LEU A 115 -2.74 2.35 -22.55
C LEU A 115 -3.84 3.43 -22.54
N ALA A 116 -4.30 3.85 -21.35
CA ALA A 116 -5.29 4.90 -21.21
C ALA A 116 -4.77 6.26 -21.72
N LYS A 117 -3.50 6.61 -21.42
CA LYS A 117 -2.86 7.81 -21.96
C LYS A 117 -2.79 7.79 -23.48
N LYS A 118 -2.29 6.71 -24.08
CA LYS A 118 -2.21 6.56 -25.54
C LYS A 118 -3.59 6.66 -26.21
N LYS A 119 -4.62 6.08 -25.59
CA LYS A 119 -6.00 6.18 -26.09
C LYS A 119 -6.50 7.63 -26.09
N GLN A 120 -6.15 8.41 -25.07
CA GLN A 120 -6.54 9.82 -24.98
C GLN A 120 -5.82 10.65 -26.05
N GLU A 121 -4.51 10.50 -26.21
CA GLU A 121 -3.76 11.18 -27.28
C GLU A 121 -4.31 10.87 -28.67
N LEU A 122 -4.62 9.60 -28.93
CA LEU A 122 -5.20 9.19 -30.21
C LEU A 122 -6.57 9.85 -30.44
N LYS A 123 -7.39 9.97 -29.39
CA LYS A 123 -8.69 10.63 -29.45
C LYS A 123 -8.55 12.12 -29.77
N ASP A 124 -7.60 12.80 -29.14
CA ASP A 124 -7.35 14.23 -29.36
C ASP A 124 -6.84 14.48 -30.78
N ASN A 125 -5.97 13.60 -31.30
CA ASN A 125 -5.51 13.64 -32.69
C ASN A 125 -6.64 13.41 -33.71
N VAL A 126 -7.57 12.49 -33.41
CA VAL A 126 -8.74 12.28 -34.29
C VAL A 126 -9.63 13.53 -34.30
N GLN A 127 -9.81 14.19 -33.16
CA GLN A 127 -10.60 15.42 -33.07
C GLN A 127 -9.98 16.58 -33.85
N SER A 128 -8.66 16.76 -33.76
CA SER A 128 -7.95 17.82 -34.50
C SER A 128 -8.06 17.61 -36.02
N LEU A 129 -7.83 16.37 -36.49
CA LEU A 129 -7.98 16.02 -37.90
C LEU A 129 -9.42 16.19 -38.40
N GLN A 130 -10.42 15.85 -37.58
CA GLN A 130 -11.82 16.10 -37.93
C GLN A 130 -12.10 17.60 -38.11
N HIS A 131 -11.59 18.44 -37.21
CA HIS A 131 -11.76 19.89 -37.31
C HIS A 131 -11.09 20.44 -38.57
N GLU A 132 -9.89 19.97 -38.89
CA GLU A 132 -9.17 20.36 -40.12
C GLU A 132 -9.94 19.97 -41.39
N ILE A 133 -10.46 18.74 -41.45
CA ILE A 133 -11.28 18.28 -42.58
C ILE A 133 -12.51 19.17 -42.76
N VAL A 134 -13.21 19.51 -41.67
CA VAL A 134 -14.38 20.39 -41.73
C VAL A 134 -14.02 21.78 -42.28
N ASN A 135 -12.92 22.36 -41.79
CA ASN A 135 -12.45 23.67 -42.27
C ASN A 135 -12.08 23.63 -43.75
N ASN A 136 -11.38 22.58 -44.19
CA ASN A 136 -11.00 22.40 -45.60
C ASN A 136 -12.23 22.23 -46.50
N ILE A 137 -13.24 21.46 -46.07
CA ILE A 137 -14.50 21.30 -46.81
C ILE A 137 -15.21 22.66 -46.95
N GLN A 138 -15.29 23.45 -45.89
CA GLN A 138 -15.93 24.77 -45.93
C GLN A 138 -15.20 25.73 -46.88
N SER A 139 -13.86 25.73 -46.86
CA SER A 139 -13.05 26.52 -47.78
C SER A 139 -13.32 26.15 -49.24
N LEU A 140 -13.25 24.85 -49.55
CA LEU A 140 -13.51 24.34 -50.91
C LEU A 140 -14.95 24.62 -51.37
N GLN A 141 -15.94 24.57 -50.47
CA GLN A 141 -17.33 24.92 -50.79
C GLN A 141 -17.46 26.40 -51.16
N HIS A 142 -16.78 27.30 -50.44
CA HIS A 142 -16.79 28.72 -50.75
C HIS A 142 -16.12 29.02 -52.09
N GLU A 143 -14.98 28.36 -52.37
CA GLU A 143 -14.25 28.50 -53.62
C GLU A 143 -15.04 27.98 -54.84
N LEU A 144 -15.78 26.87 -54.68
CA LEU A 144 -16.69 26.37 -55.70
C LEU A 144 -17.84 27.34 -56.00
N GLU A 145 -18.43 27.95 -54.97
CA GLU A 145 -19.54 28.88 -55.15
C GLU A 145 -19.09 30.16 -55.86
N SER A 146 -17.91 30.69 -55.51
CA SER A 146 -17.36 31.87 -56.18
C SER A 146 -17.05 31.61 -57.66
N LEU A 147 -16.46 30.46 -57.99
CA LEU A 147 -16.22 30.03 -59.38
C LEU A 147 -17.53 29.86 -60.16
N LYS A 148 -18.57 29.30 -59.54
CA LYS A 148 -19.87 29.10 -60.16
C LYS A 148 -20.56 30.41 -60.49
N ILE A 149 -20.52 31.38 -59.58
CA ILE A 149 -21.06 32.73 -59.80
C ILE A 149 -20.31 33.40 -60.97
N SER A 150 -18.97 33.41 -60.93
CA SER A 150 -18.16 34.00 -61.99
C SER A 150 -18.41 33.37 -63.36
N SER A 151 -18.53 32.04 -63.42
CA SER A 151 -18.85 31.33 -64.67
C SER A 151 -20.24 31.71 -65.20
N LYS A 152 -21.24 31.83 -64.32
CA LYS A 152 -22.59 32.24 -64.70
C LYS A 152 -22.61 33.66 -65.29
N ASP A 153 -21.90 34.60 -64.65
CA ASP A 153 -21.80 35.99 -65.11
C ASP A 153 -21.12 36.06 -66.49
N ASN A 154 -20.04 35.30 -66.69
CA ASN A 154 -19.34 35.21 -67.98
C ASN A 154 -20.22 34.63 -69.08
N VAL A 155 -21.04 33.62 -68.79
CA VAL A 155 -21.97 33.07 -69.79
C VAL A 155 -23.05 34.09 -70.14
N GLN A 156 -23.59 34.82 -69.17
CA GLN A 156 -24.60 35.85 -69.40
C GLN A 156 -24.05 37.01 -70.24
N SER A 157 -22.83 37.48 -69.96
CA SER A 157 -22.20 38.55 -70.74
C SER A 157 -21.97 38.12 -72.20
N LEU A 158 -21.48 36.90 -72.43
CA LEU A 158 -21.31 36.35 -73.78
C LEU A 158 -22.64 36.19 -74.53
N GLN A 159 -23.71 35.79 -73.84
CA GLN A 159 -25.05 35.68 -74.45
C GLN A 159 -25.55 37.04 -74.93
N LEU A 160 -25.41 38.08 -74.11
CA LEU A 160 -25.78 39.46 -74.48
C LEU A 160 -24.95 39.98 -75.66
N GLU A 161 -23.66 39.68 -75.68
CA GLU A 161 -22.77 40.07 -76.78
C GLU A 161 -23.20 39.42 -78.10
N ILE A 162 -23.47 38.11 -78.10
CA ILE A 162 -23.97 37.38 -79.29
C ILE A 162 -25.31 37.96 -79.78
N GLU A 163 -26.22 38.30 -78.87
CA GLU A 163 -27.51 38.91 -79.23
C GLU A 163 -27.33 40.28 -79.88
N SER A 164 -26.45 41.11 -79.33
CA SER A 164 -26.15 42.43 -79.91
C SER A 164 -25.57 42.33 -81.32
N LEU A 165 -24.66 41.38 -81.56
CA LEU A 165 -24.07 41.12 -82.89
C LEU A 165 -25.09 40.58 -83.90
N LYS A 166 -26.08 39.79 -83.46
CA LYS A 166 -27.17 39.32 -84.33
C LYS A 166 -28.11 40.45 -84.75
N ILE A 167 -28.34 41.43 -83.89
CA ILE A 167 -29.16 42.61 -84.20
C ILE A 167 -28.43 43.53 -85.18
N SER A 168 -27.12 43.68 -85.05
CA SER A 168 -26.33 44.57 -85.92
C SER A 168 -26.09 44.02 -87.34
N ASN A 169 -26.29 42.73 -87.58
CA ASN A 169 -26.09 42.07 -88.89
C ASN A 169 -27.42 41.81 -89.65
N LYS A 170 -28.52 42.41 -89.21
CA LYS A 170 -29.85 42.29 -89.81
C LYS A 170 -30.27 43.62 -90.45
#